data_AF-A0A2P4Y7F7-F1
#
_entry.id   AF-A0A2P4Y7F7-F1
#
_cell.length_a   1.000
_cell.length_b   1.000
_cell.length_c   1.000
_cell.angle_alpha   90.00
_cell.angle_beta   90.00
_cell.angle_gamma   90.00
#
_symmetry.space_group_name_H-M   'P 1'
#
loop_
_entity.id
_entity.type
_entity.pdbx_description
1 polymer ?
#
loop_
_entity_poly.entity_id
_entity_poly.type
_entity_poly.pdbx_seq_one_letter_code
_entity_poly.pdbx_strand_id
1 'polypeptide(L)'
;MSVTAQKTYTPLVDKKPFFKHFYPKDVAILAVRSAATQGLMVFNAYVASLDLELSDEESSEDEFEDVDAAAEDKEEFVAPSMQEFSLTTAKSFGKSLSITTYVRSLEEVALRIFRPQIVSKLIKDISKSSMRKYARTSSRMTAAALMLKTGMRANMLSHLAIFLVEETQQLVIILYRRFVSRKGGKKSKKNLRSIEEGIPTSDSDEEEDTLSTFVSTTGRNATRSALAVITGGVGAAVGTVVRPGIGTMIGGTLGDTIGYVLF
;
A
#
# COMPACT_ATOMS: atom_id res chain seq x y z
N MET A 1 -15.26 37.31 38.03
CA MET A 1 -15.47 36.98 36.61
C MET A 1 -14.11 36.86 35.93
N SER A 2 -13.68 35.63 35.64
CA SER A 2 -12.49 35.37 34.83
C SER A 2 -12.91 34.39 33.75
N VAL A 3 -13.20 34.91 32.57
CA VAL A 3 -13.48 34.11 31.37
C VAL A 3 -12.12 33.69 30.84
N THR A 4 -11.67 32.51 31.26
CA THR A 4 -10.56 31.81 30.62
C THR A 4 -10.94 31.66 29.15
N ALA A 5 -10.21 32.34 28.26
CA ALA A 5 -10.41 32.27 26.83
C ALA A 5 -10.30 30.80 26.37
N GLN A 6 -11.44 30.15 26.26
CA GLN A 6 -11.60 28.80 25.76
C GLN A 6 -11.23 28.87 24.28
N LYS A 7 -9.95 28.63 23.95
CA LYS A 7 -9.47 28.51 22.58
C LYS A 7 -10.43 27.59 21.84
N THR A 8 -11.27 28.17 20.98
CA THR A 8 -12.25 27.46 20.17
C THR A 8 -11.48 26.55 19.23
N TYR A 9 -11.22 25.33 19.67
CA TYR A 9 -10.54 24.32 18.86
C TYR A 9 -11.55 23.88 17.81
N THR A 10 -11.55 24.50 16.64
CA THR A 10 -12.39 24.08 15.53
C THR A 10 -11.96 22.65 15.16
N PRO A 11 -12.72 21.60 15.48
CA PRO A 11 -12.19 20.24 15.51
C PRO A 11 -11.81 19.72 14.12
N LEU A 12 -12.22 20.39 13.04
CA LEU A 12 -12.22 19.87 11.67
C LEU A 12 -11.44 20.73 10.67
N VAL A 13 -10.45 21.51 11.12
CA VAL A 13 -9.62 22.39 10.24
C VAL A 13 -8.95 21.63 9.08
N ASP A 14 -8.59 20.35 9.30
CA ASP A 14 -7.89 19.55 8.31
C ASP A 14 -8.86 18.70 7.43
N LYS A 15 -10.18 18.80 7.64
CA LYS A 15 -11.18 18.06 6.84
C LYS A 15 -11.21 18.62 5.42
N LYS A 16 -11.03 17.74 4.44
CA LYS A 16 -11.16 18.10 3.02
C LYS A 16 -12.58 17.76 2.52
N PRO A 17 -13.07 18.44 1.48
CA PRO A 17 -14.32 18.08 0.83
C PRO A 17 -14.30 16.64 0.33
N PHE A 18 -15.45 15.95 0.38
CA PHE A 18 -15.57 14.55 -0.03
C PHE A 18 -15.04 14.34 -1.46
N PHE A 19 -15.54 15.12 -2.43
CA PHE A 19 -15.17 15.01 -3.84
C PHE A 19 -13.85 15.68 -4.24
N LYS A 20 -13.03 16.15 -3.29
CA LYS A 20 -11.78 16.86 -3.61
C LYS A 20 -10.85 16.04 -4.52
N HIS A 21 -10.78 14.72 -4.30
CA HIS A 21 -9.94 13.81 -5.08
C HIS A 21 -10.36 13.68 -6.55
N PHE A 22 -11.56 14.14 -6.93
CA PHE A 22 -12.02 14.22 -8.31
C PHE A 22 -11.74 15.58 -8.97
N TYR A 23 -11.16 16.54 -8.24
CA TYR A 23 -10.79 17.81 -8.84
C TYR A 23 -9.71 17.58 -9.90
N PRO A 24 -9.76 18.28 -11.06
CA PRO A 24 -8.84 18.03 -12.17
C PRO A 24 -7.36 18.04 -11.75
N LYS A 25 -7.00 18.94 -10.83
CA LYS A 25 -5.65 19.02 -10.25
C LYS A 25 -5.26 17.76 -9.48
N ASP A 26 -6.12 17.29 -8.58
CA ASP A 26 -5.85 16.12 -7.75
C ASP A 26 -5.81 14.84 -8.61
N VAL A 27 -6.69 14.74 -9.60
CA VAL A 27 -6.71 13.65 -10.59
C VAL A 27 -5.44 13.64 -11.45
N ALA A 28 -5.00 14.81 -11.93
CA ALA A 28 -3.78 14.93 -12.74
C ALA A 28 -2.53 14.54 -11.92
N ILE A 29 -2.43 15.00 -10.67
CA ILE A 29 -1.35 14.61 -9.76
C ILE A 29 -1.34 13.08 -9.55
N LEU A 30 -2.52 12.49 -9.39
CA LEU A 30 -2.66 11.04 -9.21
C LEU A 30 -2.23 10.26 -10.46
N ALA A 31 -2.63 10.70 -11.65
CA ALA A 31 -2.26 10.08 -12.92
C ALA A 31 -0.74 10.14 -13.14
N VAL A 32 -0.13 11.32 -12.95
CA VAL A 32 1.33 11.50 -13.04
C VAL A 32 2.05 10.61 -12.05
N ARG A 33 1.57 10.55 -10.79
CA ARG A 33 2.15 9.68 -9.78
C ARG A 33 2.09 8.21 -10.20
N SER A 34 0.94 7.73 -10.69
CA SER A 34 0.79 6.34 -11.12
C SER A 34 1.73 6.00 -12.28
N ALA A 35 1.84 6.86 -13.29
CA ALA A 35 2.77 6.68 -14.39
C ALA A 35 4.23 6.68 -13.92
N ALA A 36 4.61 7.61 -13.04
CA ALA A 36 5.95 7.68 -12.48
C ALA A 36 6.30 6.44 -11.64
N THR A 37 5.37 5.94 -10.81
CA THR A 37 5.60 4.72 -10.03
C THR A 37 5.76 3.49 -10.92
N GLN A 38 4.96 3.35 -11.97
CA GLN A 38 5.14 2.24 -12.92
C GLN A 38 6.44 2.38 -13.71
N GLY A 39 6.78 3.59 -14.17
CA GLY A 39 8.05 3.85 -14.85
C GLY A 39 9.25 3.52 -13.96
N LEU A 40 9.18 3.84 -12.67
CA LEU A 40 10.24 3.52 -11.70
C LEU A 40 10.38 2.01 -11.49
N MET A 41 9.29 1.24 -11.50
CA MET A 41 9.35 -0.23 -11.42
C MET A 41 10.04 -0.84 -12.64
N VAL A 42 9.72 -0.35 -13.84
CA VAL A 42 10.39 -0.77 -15.09
C VAL A 42 11.86 -0.42 -15.08
N PHE A 43 12.18 0.82 -14.66
CA PHE A 43 13.57 1.26 -14.52
C PHE A 43 14.35 0.41 -13.50
N ASN A 44 13.74 0.09 -12.36
CA ASN A 44 14.36 -0.75 -11.34
C ASN A 44 14.63 -2.17 -11.86
N ALA A 45 13.71 -2.75 -12.64
CA ALA A 45 13.92 -4.05 -13.26
C ALA A 45 15.06 -4.02 -14.30
N TYR A 46 15.18 -2.94 -15.07
CA TYR A 46 16.29 -2.74 -15.99
C TYR A 46 17.65 -2.57 -15.28
N VAL A 47 17.69 -1.77 -14.20
CA VAL A 47 18.93 -1.64 -13.42
C VAL A 47 19.32 -2.97 -12.79
N ALA A 48 18.36 -3.75 -12.30
CA ALA A 48 18.63 -5.07 -11.74
C ALA A 48 19.20 -6.05 -12.78
N SER A 49 18.78 -5.96 -14.05
CA SER A 49 19.39 -6.80 -15.10
C SER A 49 20.82 -6.38 -15.44
N LEU A 50 21.12 -5.08 -15.41
CA LEU A 50 22.49 -4.58 -15.61
C LEU A 50 23.45 -4.97 -14.47
N ASP A 51 22.97 -4.97 -13.23
CA ASP A 51 23.78 -5.34 -12.05
C ASP A 51 24.16 -6.84 -12.10
N LEU A 52 23.26 -7.68 -12.61
CA LEU A 52 23.56 -9.09 -12.88
C LEU A 52 24.61 -9.25 -13.98
N GLU A 53 24.49 -8.52 -15.09
CA GLU A 53 25.48 -8.53 -16.18
C GLU A 53 26.88 -8.11 -15.71
N LEU A 54 26.99 -7.08 -14.86
CA LEU A 54 28.28 -6.62 -14.30
C LEU A 54 28.89 -7.61 -13.30
N SER A 55 28.06 -8.25 -12.46
CA SER A 55 28.54 -9.25 -11.49
C SER A 55 29.12 -10.50 -12.16
N ASP A 56 28.59 -10.87 -13.34
CA ASP A 56 29.10 -11.99 -14.14
C ASP A 56 30.46 -11.65 -14.80
N GLU A 57 30.70 -10.39 -15.18
CA GLU A 57 31.98 -9.95 -15.78
C GLU A 57 33.11 -9.90 -14.74
N GLU A 58 32.86 -9.40 -13.52
CA GLU A 58 33.88 -9.33 -12.45
C GLU A 58 34.22 -10.71 -11.84
N SER A 59 33.36 -11.72 -11.98
CA SER A 59 33.61 -13.08 -11.47
C SER A 59 34.40 -13.98 -12.43
N SER A 60 34.81 -13.48 -13.60
CA SER A 60 35.43 -14.28 -14.66
C SER A 60 36.97 -14.35 -14.64
N GLU A 61 37.62 -13.83 -13.59
CA GLU A 61 39.09 -13.84 -13.46
C GLU A 61 39.69 -14.90 -12.51
N ASP A 62 38.91 -15.85 -11.96
CA ASP A 62 39.47 -16.97 -11.19
C ASP A 62 39.07 -18.35 -11.75
N GLU A 63 40.12 -19.14 -12.00
CA GLU A 63 40.20 -20.34 -12.83
C GLU A 63 39.83 -21.63 -12.04
N PHE A 64 39.07 -22.53 -12.70
CA PHE A 64 38.88 -23.99 -12.48
C PHE A 64 37.68 -24.55 -11.66
N GLU A 65 36.90 -25.34 -12.41
CA GLU A 65 36.17 -26.58 -12.04
C GLU A 65 34.99 -26.52 -11.06
N ASP A 66 33.77 -26.45 -11.60
CA ASP A 66 32.87 -27.63 -11.62
C ASP A 66 31.70 -27.42 -12.59
N VAL A 67 31.64 -28.31 -13.58
CA VAL A 67 30.55 -28.44 -14.56
C VAL A 67 29.44 -29.25 -13.87
N ASP A 68 28.34 -28.58 -13.48
CA ASP A 68 27.00 -29.13 -13.14
C ASP A 68 26.36 -28.56 -11.86
N ALA A 69 26.24 -27.23 -11.76
CA ALA A 69 25.28 -26.59 -10.86
C ALA A 69 24.38 -25.64 -11.65
N ALA A 70 23.26 -26.20 -12.12
CA ALA A 70 22.03 -25.54 -12.50
C ALA A 70 22.18 -24.16 -13.16
N ALA A 71 22.07 -24.14 -14.50
CA ALA A 71 21.51 -23.01 -15.21
C ALA A 71 20.12 -22.69 -14.62
N GLU A 72 20.06 -21.85 -13.58
CA GLU A 72 18.86 -21.10 -13.27
C GLU A 72 18.64 -20.16 -14.46
N ASP A 73 17.51 -20.34 -15.15
CA ASP A 73 17.08 -19.54 -16.28
C ASP A 73 17.26 -18.05 -15.98
N LYS A 74 18.28 -17.43 -16.59
CA LYS A 74 18.56 -15.99 -16.46
C LYS A 74 17.45 -15.22 -17.20
N GLU A 75 16.55 -14.58 -16.46
CA GLU A 75 15.50 -13.75 -17.08
C GLU A 75 16.11 -12.46 -17.68
N GLU A 76 16.41 -12.48 -18.98
CA GLU A 76 16.75 -11.28 -19.76
C GLU A 76 15.64 -10.23 -19.58
N PHE A 77 16.02 -8.98 -19.28
CA PHE A 77 15.03 -7.93 -19.10
C PHE A 77 14.32 -7.63 -20.42
N VAL A 78 13.05 -8.03 -20.50
CA VAL A 78 12.16 -7.67 -21.61
C VAL A 78 11.36 -6.42 -21.23
N ALA A 79 11.62 -5.31 -21.93
CA ALA A 79 10.86 -4.09 -21.73
C ALA A 79 9.37 -4.32 -22.04
N PRO A 80 8.44 -3.88 -21.16
CA PRO A 80 7.02 -4.07 -21.40
C PRO A 80 6.57 -3.29 -22.62
N SER A 81 5.62 -3.84 -23.36
CA SER A 81 4.99 -3.12 -24.47
C SER A 81 4.29 -1.86 -23.98
N MET A 82 4.10 -0.88 -24.88
CA MET A 82 3.38 0.34 -24.54
C MET A 82 1.94 0.05 -24.07
N GLN A 83 1.31 -0.98 -24.63
CA GLN A 83 -0.02 -1.43 -24.21
C GLN A 83 0.00 -1.98 -22.79
N GLU A 84 0.95 -2.86 -22.44
CA GLU A 84 1.08 -3.42 -21.09
C GLU A 84 1.36 -2.33 -20.05
N PHE A 85 2.30 -1.43 -20.36
CA PHE A 85 2.61 -0.29 -19.50
C PHE A 85 1.40 0.61 -19.27
N SER A 86 0.61 0.87 -20.33
CA SER A 86 -0.61 1.66 -20.22
C SER A 86 -1.66 0.97 -19.34
N LEU A 87 -1.77 -0.36 -19.45
CA LEU A 87 -2.71 -1.17 -18.69
C LEU A 87 -2.34 -1.23 -17.20
N THR A 88 -1.05 -1.46 -16.88
CA THR A 88 -0.56 -1.47 -15.50
C THR A 88 -0.68 -0.08 -14.87
N THR A 89 -0.39 0.97 -15.64
CA THR A 89 -0.59 2.36 -15.20
C THR A 89 -2.06 2.67 -14.94
N ALA A 90 -2.97 2.27 -15.82
CA ALA A 90 -4.41 2.46 -15.63
C ALA A 90 -4.93 1.69 -14.39
N LYS A 91 -4.45 0.45 -14.17
CA LYS A 91 -4.78 -0.33 -12.97
C LYS A 91 -4.26 0.35 -11.70
N SER A 92 -3.01 0.82 -11.71
CA SER A 92 -2.39 1.54 -10.59
C SER A 92 -3.13 2.85 -10.27
N PHE A 93 -3.53 3.58 -11.31
CA PHE A 93 -4.35 4.79 -11.18
C PHE A 93 -5.71 4.47 -10.58
N GLY A 94 -6.41 3.45 -11.10
CA GLY A 94 -7.70 3.01 -10.57
C GLY A 94 -7.62 2.58 -9.10
N LYS A 95 -6.58 1.84 -8.72
CA LYS A 95 -6.30 1.48 -7.32
C LYS A 95 -6.09 2.73 -6.47
N SER A 96 -5.26 3.65 -6.92
CA SER A 96 -4.96 4.89 -6.19
C SER A 96 -6.20 5.78 -6.01
N LEU A 97 -7.03 5.89 -7.04
CA LEU A 97 -8.29 6.64 -6.99
C LEU A 97 -9.27 5.99 -6.01
N SER A 98 -9.38 4.66 -6.05
CA SER A 98 -10.19 3.87 -5.12
C SER A 98 -9.74 4.11 -3.68
N ILE A 99 -8.44 4.06 -3.39
CA ILE A 99 -7.90 4.35 -2.05
C ILE A 99 -8.32 5.74 -1.58
N THR A 100 -8.13 6.78 -2.40
CA THR A 100 -8.54 8.14 -2.00
C THR A 100 -10.03 8.27 -1.76
N THR A 101 -10.86 7.56 -2.53
CA THR A 101 -12.31 7.50 -2.34
C THR A 101 -12.65 6.84 -1.01
N TYR A 102 -12.04 5.70 -0.70
CA TYR A 102 -12.22 5.01 0.58
C TYR A 102 -11.79 5.87 1.77
N VAL A 103 -10.65 6.58 1.67
CA VAL A 103 -10.23 7.52 2.72
C VAL A 103 -11.32 8.57 2.97
N ARG A 104 -11.86 9.19 1.92
CA ARG A 104 -12.92 10.22 2.06
C ARG A 104 -14.19 9.64 2.66
N SER A 105 -14.57 8.43 2.26
CA SER A 105 -15.71 7.70 2.83
C SER A 105 -15.49 7.38 4.31
N LEU A 106 -14.31 6.89 4.68
CA LEU A 106 -13.95 6.61 6.06
C LEU A 106 -13.89 7.89 6.91
N GLU A 107 -13.49 9.03 6.35
CA GLU A 107 -13.58 10.32 7.05
C GLU A 107 -15.04 10.67 7.40
N GLU A 108 -15.97 10.52 6.46
CA GLU A 108 -17.40 10.80 6.69
C GLU A 108 -18.03 9.79 7.67
N VAL A 109 -17.70 8.51 7.53
CA VAL A 109 -18.15 7.46 8.45
C VAL A 109 -17.62 7.71 9.86
N ALA A 110 -16.34 8.09 9.99
CA ALA A 110 -15.74 8.41 11.27
C ALA A 110 -16.41 9.62 11.94
N LEU A 111 -16.87 10.62 11.17
CA LEU A 111 -17.63 11.77 11.70
C LEU A 111 -19.02 11.37 12.24
N ARG A 112 -19.63 10.31 11.69
CA ARG A 112 -20.92 9.80 12.15
C ARG A 112 -20.80 8.92 13.39
N ILE A 113 -19.70 8.15 13.49
CA ILE A 113 -19.51 7.16 14.56
C ILE A 113 -18.78 7.76 15.78
N PHE A 114 -17.77 8.59 15.54
CA PHE A 114 -16.89 9.09 16.59
C PHE A 114 -17.11 10.56 16.90
N ARG A 115 -16.70 10.95 18.11
CA ARG A 115 -16.68 12.35 18.50
C ARG A 115 -15.72 13.15 17.62
N PRO A 116 -16.03 14.42 17.26
CA PRO A 116 -15.20 15.25 16.38
C PRO A 116 -13.73 15.37 16.81
N GLN A 117 -13.44 15.30 18.11
CA GLN A 117 -12.07 15.39 18.66
C GLN A 117 -11.22 14.15 18.34
N ILE A 118 -11.85 12.98 18.19
CA ILE A 118 -11.18 11.75 17.77
C ILE A 118 -10.89 11.87 16.27
N VAL A 119 -11.90 12.22 15.49
CA VAL A 119 -11.78 12.38 14.03
C VAL A 119 -10.72 13.42 13.67
N SER A 120 -10.64 14.53 14.41
CA SER A 120 -9.58 15.55 14.27
C SER A 120 -8.15 14.98 14.36
N LYS A 121 -7.96 13.89 15.10
CA LYS A 121 -6.66 13.22 15.24
C LYS A 121 -6.41 12.25 14.09
N LEU A 122 -7.47 11.68 13.54
CA LEU A 122 -7.44 10.72 12.43
C LEU A 122 -7.21 11.38 11.07
N ILE A 123 -7.73 12.60 10.86
CA ILE A 123 -7.61 13.35 9.60
C ILE A 123 -6.49 14.40 9.63
N LYS A 124 -5.65 14.36 10.66
CA LYS A 124 -4.70 15.43 10.98
C LYS A 124 -3.66 15.58 9.88
N ASP A 125 -3.40 16.82 9.45
CA ASP A 125 -2.26 17.11 8.59
C ASP A 125 -0.96 17.01 9.41
N ILE A 126 -0.16 15.98 9.14
CA ILE A 126 1.07 15.69 9.90
C ILE A 126 2.13 16.78 9.72
N SER A 127 2.22 17.40 8.54
CA SER A 127 3.20 18.45 8.22
C SER A 127 2.86 19.74 8.97
N LYS A 128 1.59 20.19 8.90
CA LYS A 128 1.14 21.34 9.68
C LYS A 128 1.20 21.06 11.18
N SER A 129 0.91 19.83 11.59
CA SER A 129 0.98 19.43 13.00
C SER A 129 2.40 19.50 13.55
N SER A 130 3.41 19.05 12.81
CA SER A 130 4.80 19.10 13.28
C SER A 130 5.31 20.54 13.41
N MET A 131 4.99 21.41 12.45
CA MET A 131 5.29 22.84 12.56
C MET A 131 4.65 23.49 13.80
N ARG A 132 3.37 23.22 14.07
CA ARG A 132 2.67 23.74 15.26
C ARG A 132 3.22 23.20 16.58
N LYS A 133 3.78 21.99 16.59
CA LYS A 133 4.42 21.44 17.79
C LYS A 133 5.78 22.05 18.01
N TYR A 134 6.58 22.12 16.96
CA TYR A 134 7.89 22.77 16.99
C TYR A 134 7.78 24.23 17.45
N ALA A 135 6.82 24.99 16.91
CA ALA A 135 6.59 26.38 17.33
C ALA A 135 6.22 26.54 18.82
N ARG A 136 5.69 25.49 19.47
CA ARG A 136 5.32 25.53 20.90
C ARG A 136 6.40 24.97 21.81
N THR A 137 7.18 24.01 21.34
CA THR A 137 8.24 23.36 22.14
C THR A 137 9.59 24.02 21.96
N SER A 138 9.80 24.77 20.87
CA SER A 138 11.09 25.32 20.42
C SER A 138 12.22 24.28 20.24
N SER A 139 11.91 22.99 20.40
CA SER A 139 12.82 21.86 20.29
C SER A 139 12.31 20.86 19.25
N ARG A 140 13.20 20.48 18.32
CA ARG A 140 12.91 19.49 17.27
C ARG A 140 12.74 18.08 17.84
N MET A 141 13.56 17.71 18.83
CA MET A 141 13.48 16.41 19.51
C MET A 141 12.13 16.21 20.21
N THR A 142 11.72 17.19 21.01
CA THR A 142 10.44 17.13 21.71
C THR A 142 9.27 17.13 20.72
N ALA A 143 9.36 17.91 19.64
CA ALA A 143 8.36 17.89 18.57
C ALA A 143 8.28 16.53 17.87
N ALA A 144 9.42 15.89 17.60
CA ALA A 144 9.52 14.57 16.98
C ALA A 144 8.91 13.47 17.85
N ALA A 145 9.24 13.43 19.15
CA ALA A 145 8.65 12.48 20.09
C ALA A 145 7.12 12.59 20.15
N LEU A 146 6.59 13.82 20.16
CA LEU A 146 5.15 14.06 20.07
C LEU A 146 4.57 13.67 18.71
N MET A 147 5.35 13.71 17.63
CA MET A 147 4.92 13.38 16.28
C MET A 147 4.74 11.88 16.07
N LEU A 148 5.45 11.00 16.78
CA LEU A 148 5.28 9.55 16.67
C LEU A 148 3.80 9.12 16.79
N LYS A 149 3.18 9.43 17.93
CA LYS A 149 1.75 9.11 18.19
C LYS A 149 0.79 9.86 17.26
N THR A 150 1.21 10.99 16.71
CA THR A 150 0.36 11.80 15.82
C THR A 150 0.42 11.32 14.38
N GLY A 151 1.59 10.91 13.90
CA GLY A 151 1.75 10.26 12.60
C GLY A 151 0.95 8.97 12.56
N MET A 152 1.11 8.09 13.57
CA MET A 152 0.32 6.86 13.66
C MET A 152 -1.18 7.12 13.53
N ARG A 153 -1.74 8.03 14.35
CA ARG A 153 -3.17 8.34 14.33
C ARG A 153 -3.63 8.95 13.01
N ALA A 154 -2.84 9.83 12.41
CA ALA A 154 -3.17 10.48 11.15
C ALA A 154 -3.15 9.51 9.96
N ASN A 155 -2.34 8.44 10.04
CA ASN A 155 -2.21 7.47 8.97
C ASN A 155 -3.21 6.30 9.09
N MET A 156 -3.86 6.10 10.25
CA MET A 156 -4.81 4.99 10.47
C MET A 156 -5.88 4.87 9.38
N LEU A 157 -6.55 5.97 9.02
CA LEU A 157 -7.61 5.95 8.01
C LEU A 157 -7.07 5.65 6.61
N SER A 158 -5.84 6.11 6.31
CA SER A 158 -5.20 5.87 5.02
C SER A 158 -4.87 4.40 4.83
N HIS A 159 -4.28 3.75 5.83
CA HIS A 159 -3.95 2.32 5.75
C HIS A 159 -5.17 1.43 5.83
N LEU A 160 -6.19 1.79 6.63
CA LEU A 160 -7.47 1.10 6.60
C LEU A 160 -8.13 1.16 5.21
N ALA A 161 -8.05 2.31 4.53
CA ALA A 161 -8.55 2.42 3.15
C ALA A 161 -7.78 1.53 2.18
N ILE A 162 -6.45 1.46 2.30
CA ILE A 162 -5.61 0.58 1.46
C ILE A 162 -6.02 -0.88 1.67
N PHE A 163 -6.12 -1.32 2.93
CA PHE A 163 -6.56 -2.66 3.29
C PHE A 163 -7.92 -2.98 2.66
N LEU A 164 -8.94 -2.13 2.84
CA LEU A 164 -10.27 -2.37 2.28
C LEU A 164 -10.25 -2.45 0.74
N VAL A 165 -9.46 -1.61 0.06
CA VAL A 165 -9.32 -1.70 -1.40
C VAL A 165 -8.69 -3.02 -1.80
N GLU A 166 -7.66 -3.49 -1.12
CA GLU A 166 -7.02 -4.78 -1.41
C GLU A 166 -7.98 -5.96 -1.17
N GLU A 167 -8.71 -5.97 -0.06
CA GLU A 167 -9.71 -6.99 0.22
C GLU A 167 -10.83 -6.98 -0.83
N THR A 168 -11.30 -5.81 -1.26
CA THR A 168 -12.34 -5.72 -2.30
C THR A 168 -11.84 -6.22 -3.65
N GLN A 169 -10.59 -5.95 -4.01
CA GLN A 169 -9.97 -6.48 -5.23
C GLN A 169 -9.87 -7.99 -5.17
N GLN A 170 -9.43 -8.55 -4.05
CA GLN A 170 -9.33 -9.99 -3.85
C GLN A 170 -10.70 -10.67 -3.93
N LEU A 171 -11.71 -10.11 -3.25
CA LEU A 171 -13.09 -10.61 -3.31
C LEU A 171 -13.65 -10.57 -4.74
N VAL A 172 -13.42 -9.49 -5.50
CA VAL A 172 -13.86 -9.40 -6.90
C VAL A 172 -13.19 -10.46 -7.76
N ILE A 173 -11.89 -10.73 -7.56
CA ILE A 173 -11.17 -11.79 -8.30
C ILE A 173 -11.73 -13.17 -7.96
N ILE A 174 -11.95 -13.46 -6.67
CA ILE A 174 -12.52 -14.74 -6.21
C ILE A 174 -13.93 -14.93 -6.79
N LEU A 175 -14.78 -13.91 -6.70
CA LEU A 175 -16.13 -13.95 -7.26
C LEU A 175 -16.09 -14.12 -8.77
N TYR A 176 -15.24 -13.37 -9.49
CA TYR A 176 -15.10 -13.47 -10.94
C TYR A 176 -14.68 -14.89 -11.36
N ARG A 177 -13.67 -15.47 -10.71
CA ARG A 177 -13.24 -16.86 -10.96
C ARG A 177 -14.40 -17.82 -10.72
N ARG A 178 -15.13 -17.69 -9.61
CA ARG A 178 -16.28 -18.53 -9.28
C ARG A 178 -17.40 -18.41 -10.33
N PHE A 179 -17.72 -17.20 -10.79
CA PHE A 179 -18.74 -16.97 -11.80
C PHE A 179 -18.35 -17.49 -13.19
N VAL A 180 -17.08 -17.33 -13.59
CA VAL A 180 -16.57 -17.82 -14.88
C VAL A 180 -16.45 -19.35 -14.89
N SER A 181 -15.91 -19.96 -13.82
CA SER A 181 -15.85 -21.43 -13.69
C SER A 181 -17.24 -22.06 -13.73
N ARG A 182 -18.26 -21.39 -13.15
CA ARG A 182 -19.65 -21.86 -13.19
C ARG A 182 -20.30 -21.74 -14.57
N LYS A 183 -19.87 -20.77 -15.41
CA LYS A 183 -20.35 -20.59 -16.79
C LYS A 183 -19.63 -21.51 -17.80
N GLY A 184 -18.41 -21.95 -17.47
CA GLY A 184 -17.62 -22.91 -18.26
C GLY A 184 -17.97 -24.39 -18.05
N GLY A 185 -19.16 -24.71 -17.53
CA GLY A 185 -19.57 -26.07 -17.20
C GLY A 185 -19.42 -27.07 -18.35
N LYS A 186 -18.65 -28.14 -18.10
CA LYS A 186 -18.40 -29.36 -18.89
C LYS A 186 -17.42 -29.29 -20.07
N LYS A 187 -16.13 -29.49 -19.78
CA LYS A 187 -15.31 -30.56 -20.39
C LYS A 187 -14.23 -31.06 -19.41
N SER A 188 -14.64 -31.61 -18.27
CA SER A 188 -13.77 -32.63 -17.67
C SER A 188 -13.90 -33.87 -18.55
N LYS A 189 -12.96 -34.01 -19.50
CA LYS A 189 -12.67 -35.31 -20.10
C LYS A 189 -12.31 -36.19 -18.91
N LYS A 190 -13.24 -37.10 -18.58
CA LYS A 190 -13.00 -38.29 -17.77
C LYS A 190 -11.73 -38.94 -18.31
N ASN A 191 -10.56 -38.62 -17.74
CA ASN A 191 -9.36 -39.39 -17.96
C ASN A 191 -9.67 -40.75 -17.37
N LEU A 192 -9.91 -41.69 -18.27
CA LEU A 192 -10.23 -43.08 -18.04
C LEU A 192 -8.97 -43.76 -17.45
N ARG A 193 -8.57 -43.39 -16.22
CA ARG A 193 -7.43 -44.04 -15.55
C ARG A 193 -7.38 -43.94 -14.02
N SER A 194 -8.38 -43.33 -13.36
CA SER A 194 -8.42 -43.19 -11.90
C SER A 194 -9.61 -43.90 -11.24
N ILE A 195 -10.00 -45.07 -11.75
CA ILE A 195 -11.00 -45.95 -11.11
C ILE A 195 -10.41 -46.76 -9.93
N GLU A 196 -9.16 -46.52 -9.50
CA GLU A 196 -8.53 -47.37 -8.47
C GLU A 196 -8.24 -46.71 -7.12
N GLU A 197 -8.35 -45.39 -6.96
CA GLU A 197 -8.27 -44.77 -5.63
C GLU A 197 -9.43 -43.79 -5.42
N GLY A 198 -10.37 -44.21 -4.58
CA GLY A 198 -11.65 -43.53 -4.32
C GLY A 198 -11.52 -42.25 -3.50
N ILE A 199 -10.86 -41.23 -4.03
CA ILE A 199 -10.93 -39.87 -3.50
C ILE A 199 -11.81 -39.04 -4.45
N PRO A 200 -13.08 -38.76 -4.09
CA PRO A 200 -13.84 -37.76 -4.81
C PRO A 200 -13.24 -36.39 -4.47
N THR A 201 -12.45 -35.81 -5.36
CA THR A 201 -12.07 -34.38 -5.28
C THR A 201 -13.36 -33.58 -5.34
N SER A 202 -13.77 -33.09 -4.18
CA SER A 202 -15.08 -32.55 -3.92
C SER A 202 -15.05 -31.03 -4.11
N ASP A 203 -16.14 -30.41 -4.56
CA ASP A 203 -16.28 -28.94 -4.62
C ASP A 203 -15.95 -28.28 -3.26
N SER A 204 -16.04 -29.02 -2.15
CA SER A 204 -15.61 -28.58 -0.82
C SER A 204 -14.10 -28.37 -0.66
N ASP A 205 -13.26 -29.16 -1.35
CA ASP A 205 -11.80 -29.03 -1.24
C ASP A 205 -11.31 -27.74 -1.93
N GLU A 206 -11.91 -27.37 -3.07
CA GLU A 206 -11.63 -26.09 -3.75
C GLU A 206 -12.16 -24.88 -2.95
N GLU A 207 -13.34 -24.99 -2.32
CA GLU A 207 -13.86 -23.92 -1.48
C GLU A 207 -13.02 -23.69 -0.23
N GLU A 208 -12.55 -24.77 0.42
CA GLU A 208 -11.69 -24.69 1.60
C GLU A 208 -10.32 -24.06 1.27
N ASP A 209 -9.73 -24.41 0.13
CA ASP A 209 -8.46 -23.82 -0.33
C ASP A 209 -8.60 -22.33 -0.70
N THR A 210 -9.73 -21.92 -1.31
CA THR A 210 -9.97 -20.49 -1.60
C THR A 210 -10.18 -19.66 -0.33
N LEU A 211 -10.85 -20.22 0.69
CA LEU A 211 -11.04 -19.57 1.98
C LEU A 211 -9.74 -19.47 2.77
N SER A 212 -8.93 -20.54 2.79
CA SER A 212 -7.62 -20.54 3.45
C SER A 212 -6.68 -19.49 2.83
N THR A 213 -6.66 -19.42 1.50
CA THR A 213 -5.90 -18.43 0.73
C THR A 213 -6.39 -17.01 1.01
N PHE A 214 -7.71 -16.81 1.07
CA PHE A 214 -8.29 -15.52 1.42
C PHE A 214 -7.86 -15.08 2.82
N VAL A 215 -8.11 -15.91 3.84
CA VAL A 215 -7.77 -15.61 5.24
C VAL A 215 -6.28 -15.34 5.42
N SER A 216 -5.42 -16.16 4.81
CA SER A 216 -3.96 -15.97 4.83
C SER A 216 -3.56 -14.62 4.22
N THR A 217 -4.13 -14.28 3.06
CA THR A 217 -3.83 -13.01 2.38
C THR A 217 -4.36 -11.82 3.17
N THR A 218 -5.59 -11.89 3.68
CA THR A 218 -6.19 -10.85 4.53
C THR A 218 -5.35 -10.63 5.78
N GLY A 219 -4.91 -11.69 6.44
CA GLY A 219 -4.04 -11.61 7.62
C GLY A 219 -2.72 -10.93 7.32
N ARG A 220 -2.11 -11.25 6.17
CA ARG A 220 -0.88 -10.59 5.71
C ARG A 220 -1.10 -9.11 5.38
N ASN A 221 -2.17 -8.77 4.66
CA ASN A 221 -2.52 -7.39 4.33
C ASN A 221 -2.80 -6.55 5.61
N ALA A 222 -3.50 -7.13 6.58
CA ALA A 222 -3.76 -6.51 7.86
C ALA A 222 -2.47 -6.24 8.64
N THR A 223 -1.54 -7.21 8.66
CA THR A 223 -0.24 -7.08 9.31
C THR A 223 0.60 -5.98 8.67
N ARG A 224 0.70 -5.94 7.33
CA ARG A 224 1.36 -4.86 6.58
C ARG A 224 0.77 -3.50 6.87
N SER A 225 -0.56 -3.41 6.85
CA SER A 225 -1.28 -2.17 7.17
C SER A 225 -0.97 -1.69 8.58
N ALA A 226 -0.92 -2.59 9.57
CA ALA A 226 -0.58 -2.24 10.94
C ALA A 226 0.87 -1.78 11.09
N LEU A 227 1.81 -2.49 10.43
CA LEU A 227 3.22 -2.13 10.41
C LEU A 227 3.46 -0.78 9.74
N ALA A 228 2.81 -0.53 8.60
CA ALA A 228 2.90 0.73 7.87
C ALA A 228 2.44 1.93 8.72
N VAL A 229 1.40 1.78 9.54
CA VAL A 229 0.97 2.81 10.50
C VAL A 229 2.08 3.14 11.52
N ILE A 230 2.79 2.11 12.01
CA ILE A 230 3.86 2.27 13.00
C ILE A 230 5.08 2.90 12.34
N THR A 231 5.57 2.31 11.25
CA THR A 231 6.76 2.78 10.52
C THR A 231 6.53 4.17 9.93
N GLY A 232 5.31 4.49 9.51
CA GLY A 232 4.86 5.84 9.14
C GLY A 232 4.97 6.85 10.27
N GLY A 233 4.52 6.47 11.46
CA GLY A 233 4.66 7.28 12.67
C GLY A 233 6.13 7.54 13.02
N VAL A 234 6.97 6.51 12.96
CA VAL A 234 8.43 6.60 13.20
C VAL A 234 9.08 7.48 12.13
N GLY A 235 8.78 7.24 10.86
CA GLY A 235 9.28 8.02 9.73
C GLY A 235 8.87 9.50 9.83
N ALA A 236 7.64 9.80 10.24
CA ALA A 236 7.21 11.17 10.50
C ALA A 236 7.97 11.82 11.65
N ALA A 237 8.28 11.07 12.71
CA ALA A 237 9.09 11.55 13.83
C ALA A 237 10.53 11.84 13.38
N VAL A 238 11.19 10.89 12.71
CA VAL A 238 12.56 11.06 12.15
C VAL A 238 12.60 12.23 11.18
N GLY A 239 11.63 12.32 10.26
CA GLY A 239 11.50 13.46 9.35
C GLY A 239 11.34 14.81 10.07
N THR A 240 10.69 14.82 11.23
CA THR A 240 10.54 16.02 12.06
C THR A 240 11.85 16.43 12.74
N VAL A 241 12.71 15.47 13.10
CA VAL A 241 14.06 15.75 13.63
C VAL A 241 14.86 16.55 12.60
N VAL A 242 14.85 16.07 11.35
CA VAL A 242 15.56 16.71 10.24
C VAL A 242 14.96 18.07 9.95
N ARG A 243 13.66 18.12 9.62
CA ARG A 243 12.95 19.36 9.29
C ARG A 243 11.45 19.23 9.58
N PRO A 244 10.92 19.94 10.60
CA PRO A 244 9.48 20.04 10.81
C PRO A 244 8.77 20.60 9.55
N GLY A 245 7.59 20.07 9.24
CA GLY A 245 6.85 20.35 8.02
C GLY A 245 7.23 19.37 6.90
N ILE A 246 8.06 19.81 5.96
CA ILE A 246 8.40 19.03 4.75
C ILE A 246 9.11 17.71 5.10
N GLY A 247 10.08 17.73 6.02
CA GLY A 247 10.78 16.51 6.44
C GLY A 247 9.83 15.50 7.07
N THR A 248 8.87 15.94 7.89
CA THR A 248 7.80 15.10 8.44
C THR A 248 6.97 14.41 7.35
N MET A 249 6.62 15.14 6.29
CA MET A 249 5.82 14.60 5.18
C MET A 249 6.59 13.52 4.41
N ILE A 250 7.84 13.81 4.06
CA ILE A 250 8.70 12.88 3.32
C ILE A 250 9.00 11.66 4.18
N GLY A 251 9.47 11.87 5.41
CA GLY A 251 9.78 10.79 6.34
C GLY A 251 8.58 9.91 6.66
N GLY A 252 7.39 10.50 6.85
CA GLY A 252 6.15 9.74 7.03
C GLY A 252 5.84 8.86 5.82
N THR A 253 5.91 9.43 4.61
CA THR A 253 5.63 8.70 3.36
C THR A 253 6.62 7.55 3.12
N LEU A 254 7.91 7.78 3.37
CA LEU A 254 8.93 6.74 3.27
C LEU A 254 8.72 5.65 4.32
N GLY A 255 8.42 6.05 5.57
CA GLY A 255 8.11 5.12 6.65
C GLY A 255 6.91 4.23 6.33
N ASP A 256 5.83 4.81 5.80
CA ASP A 256 4.65 4.07 5.35
C ASP A 256 5.04 3.03 4.27
N THR A 257 5.91 3.41 3.34
CA THR A 257 6.36 2.56 2.21
C THR A 257 7.17 1.37 2.70
N ILE A 258 8.11 1.59 3.62
CA ILE A 258 8.94 0.53 4.23
C ILE A 258 8.07 -0.56 4.87
N GLY A 259 6.96 -0.18 5.50
CA GLY A 259 6.04 -1.13 6.13
C GLY A 259 5.37 -2.11 5.15
N TYR A 260 5.25 -1.73 3.86
CA TYR A 260 4.72 -2.59 2.79
C TYR A 260 5.80 -3.35 2.02
N VAL A 261 7.06 -2.92 2.09
CA VAL A 261 8.18 -3.56 1.38
C VAL A 261 8.79 -4.68 2.21
N LEU A 262 8.92 -4.48 3.52
CA LEU A 262 9.60 -5.45 4.40
C LEU A 262 8.76 -6.67 4.79
N PHE A 263 7.43 -6.63 4.58
CA PHE A 263 6.49 -7.65 5.05
C PHE A 263 5.36 -7.83 4.06
#